data_AF-A0A7S2VTP2-F1
#
_entry.id   AF-A0A7S2VTP2-F1
#
_cell.length_a   1.000
_cell.length_b   1.000
_cell.length_c   1.000
_cell.angle_alpha   90.00
_cell.angle_beta   90.00
_cell.angle_gamma   90.00
#
_symmetry.space_group_name_H-M   'P 1'
#
loop_
_entity.id
_entity.type
_entity.pdbx_description
1 polymer ?
#
loop_
_entity_poly.entity_id
_entity_poly.type
_entity_poly.pdbx_seq_one_letter_code
_entity_poly.pdbx_strand_id
1 'polypeptide(L)'
;EIQGNNIGGIFDRLSDWMKAKWNVQELTLDIDRAVNESPDCGLECCGYSAPLQVAAMQEWNRLCDRSYTSGAPLDPSLRGAANPSIFKARGHEGENNMGKLTMQVVNFMTNECGWTFQVCDSGNFGYSGDIREQQIKFKAPHPLNLIAPHIMIELRQCGYIEVNGADTEGIWGKLAQFVGQAWAAKQVQADPEYCDLKFSTGAFKSRGGEGENNMGMRTMELVDFMVKTCKWTMVTCNAGNYGRTGALREQQLVFRNDDFVQHGSDHIMVELRTSGYVEVNGLHDASDLQPALDQFVKGTWGGTDYKPYMWESSEKFCDHKYTTKSLFLEQQLANNLGRLTLQLAEFVGQHGWALLLCNGGSITPSPKESPNAIIREQQVKFTRARKPEIAKAPLLMIELRTQPCSDNPPQYQGVIEICGQNTNGVYQTLGEFLQNYMGATPAISGLCDYAYLCPKFRLKECCTDPRGRWDGYLNGESNIGKWTMRICDFLVDHVGEWDLVVCNSD
;
A
#
# COMPACT_ATOMS: atom_id res chain seq x y z
N GLU A 1 -7.88 -4.00 11.29
CA GLU A 1 -8.85 -2.91 11.56
C GLU A 1 -9.95 -2.93 10.52
N ILE A 2 -11.16 -2.44 10.83
CA ILE A 2 -12.27 -2.27 9.88
C ILE A 2 -12.65 -0.79 9.85
N GLN A 3 -12.83 -0.24 8.65
CA GLN A 3 -13.19 1.15 8.41
C GLN A 3 -14.26 1.24 7.31
N GLY A 4 -15.17 2.22 7.40
CA GLY A 4 -16.20 2.50 6.38
C GLY A 4 -17.63 2.38 6.90
N ASN A 5 -18.59 2.12 6.00
CA ASN A 5 -20.01 2.01 6.35
C ASN A 5 -20.44 0.56 6.60
N ASN A 6 -21.31 0.34 7.59
CA ASN A 6 -21.87 -0.98 7.90
C ASN A 6 -23.01 -1.37 6.93
N ILE A 7 -22.71 -1.43 5.63
CA ILE A 7 -23.68 -1.75 4.59
C ILE A 7 -24.09 -3.22 4.71
N GLY A 8 -25.39 -3.47 4.83
CA GLY A 8 -25.93 -4.84 4.91
C GLY A 8 -25.45 -5.65 6.13
N GLY A 9 -25.04 -4.98 7.22
CA GLY A 9 -24.55 -5.66 8.43
C GLY A 9 -23.16 -6.30 8.28
N ILE A 10 -22.37 -5.86 7.29
CA ILE A 10 -21.07 -6.45 6.98
C ILE A 10 -20.09 -6.45 8.15
N PHE A 11 -20.16 -5.46 9.05
CA PHE A 11 -19.28 -5.41 10.22
C PHE A 11 -19.50 -6.59 11.16
N ASP A 12 -20.76 -6.98 11.37
CA ASP A 12 -21.12 -8.11 12.24
C ASP A 12 -20.75 -9.43 11.57
N ARG A 13 -21.04 -9.57 10.27
CA ARG A 13 -20.65 -10.75 9.50
C ARG A 13 -19.14 -10.98 9.50
N LEU A 14 -18.36 -9.93 9.24
CA LEU A 14 -16.90 -10.01 9.25
C LEU A 14 -16.37 -10.24 10.68
N SER A 15 -17.00 -9.64 11.70
CA SER A 15 -16.66 -9.89 13.12
C SER A 15 -16.81 -11.37 13.47
N ASP A 16 -17.98 -11.95 13.17
CA ASP A 16 -18.30 -13.34 13.48
C ASP A 16 -17.36 -14.29 12.73
N TRP A 17 -17.10 -14.01 11.46
CA TRP A 17 -16.15 -14.78 10.66
C TRP A 17 -14.73 -14.71 11.23
N MET A 18 -14.21 -13.52 11.55
CA MET A 18 -12.84 -13.40 12.10
C MET A 18 -12.73 -14.07 13.47
N LYS A 19 -13.73 -13.90 14.34
CA LYS A 19 -13.78 -14.58 15.65
C LYS A 19 -13.77 -16.09 15.48
N ALA A 20 -14.58 -16.64 14.58
CA ALA A 20 -14.65 -18.08 14.34
C ALA A 20 -13.41 -18.65 13.63
N LYS A 21 -12.89 -17.93 12.62
CA LYS A 21 -11.83 -18.42 11.74
C LYS A 21 -10.42 -18.16 12.29
N TRP A 22 -10.21 -17.00 12.89
CA TRP A 22 -8.90 -16.52 13.33
C TRP A 22 -8.78 -16.41 14.85
N ASN A 23 -9.85 -16.72 15.59
CA ASN A 23 -9.88 -16.64 17.05
C ASN A 23 -9.46 -15.25 17.58
N VAL A 24 -9.86 -14.18 16.87
CA VAL A 24 -9.57 -12.81 17.28
C VAL A 24 -10.58 -12.31 18.31
N GLN A 25 -10.17 -11.31 19.08
CA GLN A 25 -11.04 -10.61 20.03
C GLN A 25 -11.19 -9.15 19.62
N GLU A 26 -12.38 -8.61 19.78
CA GLU A 26 -12.61 -7.19 19.56
C GLU A 26 -11.91 -6.38 20.65
N LEU A 27 -11.18 -5.35 20.25
CA LEU A 27 -10.45 -4.49 21.17
C LEU A 27 -11.43 -3.55 21.88
N THR A 28 -11.63 -3.79 23.17
CA THR A 28 -12.49 -2.96 24.06
C THR A 28 -11.70 -2.11 25.04
N LEU A 29 -10.37 -2.28 25.06
CA LEU A 29 -9.43 -1.55 25.90
C LEU A 29 -8.48 -0.74 25.03
N ASP A 30 -8.02 0.40 25.56
CA ASP A 30 -7.01 1.23 24.93
C ASP A 30 -5.99 1.77 25.94
N ILE A 31 -4.86 2.23 25.43
CA ILE A 31 -3.85 2.94 26.22
C ILE A 31 -4.36 4.36 26.46
N ASP A 32 -4.71 4.67 27.71
CA ASP A 32 -5.28 5.97 28.11
C ASP A 32 -4.17 7.02 28.32
N ARG A 33 -3.02 6.61 28.89
CA ARG A 33 -1.84 7.47 29.06
C ARG A 33 -0.58 6.68 29.40
N ALA A 34 0.59 7.14 28.94
CA ALA A 34 1.86 6.85 29.60
C ALA A 34 1.98 7.72 30.88
N VAL A 35 1.93 7.12 32.06
CA VAL A 35 2.03 7.86 33.33
C VAL A 35 3.49 8.18 33.65
N ASN A 36 3.93 9.43 33.52
CA ASN A 36 5.24 9.86 34.05
C ASN A 36 5.21 9.85 35.59
N GLU A 37 5.46 8.70 36.20
CA GLU A 37 5.71 8.60 37.63
C GLU A 37 7.20 8.86 37.91
N SER A 38 7.58 10.15 38.04
CA SER A 38 8.49 10.64 39.08
C SER A 38 8.97 12.07 38.77
N PRO A 39 8.57 13.07 39.56
CA PRO A 39 9.20 14.40 39.57
C PRO A 39 10.63 14.40 40.14
N ASP A 40 11.09 13.30 40.76
CA ASP A 40 12.21 13.30 41.71
C ASP A 40 13.39 12.40 41.34
N CYS A 41 13.47 11.85 40.11
CA CYS A 41 14.57 10.93 39.81
C CYS A 41 15.96 11.62 39.76
N GLY A 42 16.05 12.96 39.64
CA GLY A 42 17.29 13.74 39.80
C GLY A 42 18.45 13.37 38.87
N LEU A 43 18.24 12.43 37.96
CA LEU A 43 19.24 11.83 37.09
C LEU A 43 18.67 11.81 35.67
N GLU A 44 19.41 12.38 34.72
CA GLU A 44 19.10 12.36 33.28
C GLU A 44 19.01 10.93 32.68
N CYS A 45 19.16 9.87 33.48
CA CYS A 45 19.16 8.47 33.04
C CYS A 45 17.83 7.71 33.27
N CYS A 46 16.80 8.26 33.92
CA CYS A 46 15.49 7.61 34.03
C CYS A 46 14.58 7.91 32.83
N GLY A 47 15.13 7.85 31.62
CA GLY A 47 14.41 8.10 30.38
C GLY A 47 13.15 7.22 30.27
N TYR A 48 12.03 7.88 29.94
CA TYR A 48 10.83 7.31 29.33
C TYR A 48 10.47 5.91 29.83
N SER A 49 10.09 5.79 31.09
CA SER A 49 9.74 4.51 31.72
C SER A 49 8.46 4.69 32.52
N ALA A 50 7.42 5.15 31.83
CA ALA A 50 6.08 5.36 32.35
C ALA A 50 5.27 4.05 32.27
N PRO A 51 4.62 3.58 33.36
CA PRO A 51 3.62 2.53 33.25
C PRO A 51 2.48 2.98 32.33
N LEU A 52 2.06 2.09 31.43
CA LEU A 52 0.89 2.32 30.59
C LEU A 52 -0.39 2.14 31.41
N GLN A 53 -1.23 3.16 31.42
CA GLN A 53 -2.59 3.02 31.92
C GLN A 53 -3.47 2.47 30.80
N VAL A 54 -4.05 1.28 31.01
CA VAL A 54 -5.04 0.68 30.11
C VAL A 54 -6.42 0.95 30.67
N ALA A 55 -7.32 1.49 29.85
CA ALA A 55 -8.70 1.78 30.23
C ALA A 55 -9.68 1.28 29.17
N ALA A 56 -10.98 1.31 29.48
CA ALA A 56 -12.02 1.04 28.49
C ALA A 56 -11.91 2.03 27.32
N MET A 57 -11.93 1.50 26.10
CA MET A 57 -11.80 2.29 24.88
C MET A 57 -12.95 3.30 24.78
N GLN A 58 -12.60 4.57 24.81
CA GLN A 58 -13.55 5.67 24.67
C GLN A 58 -13.85 5.94 23.19
N GLU A 59 -15.00 6.53 22.90
CA GLU A 59 -15.41 6.90 21.52
C GLU A 59 -14.33 7.73 20.82
N TRP A 60 -13.75 8.71 21.52
CA TRP A 60 -12.69 9.55 20.97
C TRP A 60 -11.38 8.77 20.77
N ASN A 61 -11.13 7.67 21.48
CA ASN A 61 -9.92 6.86 21.30
C ASN A 61 -10.00 5.90 20.10
N ARG A 62 -11.20 5.70 19.53
CA ARG A 62 -11.38 4.83 18.35
C ARG A 62 -10.72 5.43 17.10
N LEU A 63 -9.65 4.79 16.63
CA LEU A 63 -8.96 5.17 15.40
C LEU A 63 -9.65 4.65 14.14
N CYS A 64 -10.25 3.47 14.23
CA CYS A 64 -11.04 2.81 13.20
C CYS A 64 -12.46 2.52 13.70
N ASP A 65 -13.33 2.01 12.83
CA ASP A 65 -14.74 1.76 13.17
C ASP A 65 -14.92 0.45 13.97
N ARG A 66 -14.06 -0.55 13.72
CA ARG A 66 -13.84 -1.71 14.62
C ARG A 66 -12.38 -2.16 14.58
N SER A 67 -11.84 -2.56 15.72
CA SER A 67 -10.49 -3.12 15.84
C SER A 67 -10.51 -4.46 16.54
N TYR A 68 -9.56 -5.33 16.16
CA TYR A 68 -9.45 -6.69 16.68
C TYR A 68 -7.99 -7.00 16.95
N THR A 69 -7.75 -7.87 17.92
CA THR A 69 -6.42 -8.37 18.26
C THR A 69 -6.40 -9.89 18.22
N SER A 70 -5.26 -10.44 17.80
CA SER A 70 -4.93 -11.86 17.95
C SER A 70 -3.69 -11.99 18.83
N GLY A 71 -3.70 -12.90 19.79
CA GLY A 71 -2.57 -13.13 20.70
C GLY A 71 -2.87 -12.72 22.14
N ALA A 72 -1.82 -12.40 22.90
CA ALA A 72 -1.96 -12.00 24.31
C ALA A 72 -2.76 -10.69 24.41
N PRO A 73 -3.85 -10.66 25.18
CA PRO A 73 -4.65 -9.43 25.38
C PRO A 73 -3.79 -8.31 25.97
N LEU A 74 -4.16 -7.05 25.69
CA LEU A 74 -3.59 -5.88 26.38
C LEU A 74 -3.82 -5.94 27.90
N ASP A 75 -4.79 -6.73 28.36
CA ASP A 75 -5.06 -7.00 29.76
C ASP A 75 -3.87 -7.72 30.42
N PRO A 76 -3.15 -7.06 31.37
CA PRO A 76 -2.04 -7.65 32.09
C PRO A 76 -2.42 -8.91 32.86
N SER A 77 -3.69 -9.08 33.26
CA SER A 77 -4.19 -10.25 33.97
C SER A 77 -4.30 -11.50 33.10
N LEU A 78 -4.28 -11.33 31.77
CA LEU A 78 -4.32 -12.41 30.78
C LEU A 78 -2.93 -12.74 30.19
N ARG A 79 -1.86 -12.09 30.69
CA ARG A 79 -0.45 -12.41 30.35
C ARG A 79 -0.07 -13.80 30.89
N GLY A 80 -0.38 -14.82 30.10
CA GLY A 80 -0.11 -16.23 30.44
C GLY A 80 -0.92 -17.21 29.59
N ALA A 81 -2.04 -16.77 29.03
CA ALA A 81 -2.74 -17.52 27.99
C ALA A 81 -2.00 -17.32 26.66
N ALA A 82 -1.09 -18.23 26.33
CA ALA A 82 -0.46 -18.28 25.02
C ALA A 82 -1.53 -18.61 23.96
N ASN A 83 -2.25 -17.60 23.48
CA ASN A 83 -3.01 -17.74 22.26
C ASN A 83 -2.02 -17.53 21.10
N PRO A 84 -1.67 -18.56 20.32
CA PRO A 84 -0.76 -18.37 19.20
C PRO A 84 -1.38 -17.35 18.25
N SER A 85 -0.62 -16.28 17.95
CA SER A 85 -1.04 -15.26 16.98
C SER A 85 -1.36 -15.91 15.64
N ILE A 86 -2.44 -15.47 14.99
CA ILE A 86 -2.76 -15.90 13.62
C ILE A 86 -1.70 -15.37 12.64
N PHE A 87 -1.09 -14.23 12.95
CA PHE A 87 0.01 -13.64 12.19
C PHE A 87 1.30 -14.39 12.52
N LYS A 88 1.92 -14.93 11.48
CA LYS A 88 3.14 -15.73 11.57
C LYS A 88 4.22 -15.09 10.71
N ALA A 89 5.42 -15.01 11.26
CA ALA A 89 6.62 -14.59 10.54
C ALA A 89 7.80 -15.48 10.97
N ARG A 90 8.73 -15.77 10.05
CA ARG A 90 9.94 -16.54 10.33
C ARG A 90 11.08 -16.25 9.35
N GLY A 91 12.27 -16.67 9.75
CA GLY A 91 13.48 -16.60 8.94
C GLY A 91 14.00 -15.16 8.75
N HIS A 92 15.27 -15.05 8.37
CA HIS A 92 15.88 -13.74 8.08
C HIS A 92 15.42 -13.14 6.76
N GLU A 93 14.83 -13.97 5.91
CA GLU A 93 14.24 -13.58 4.63
C GLU A 93 12.87 -12.90 4.81
N GLY A 94 12.29 -12.90 6.02
CA GLY A 94 11.03 -12.21 6.31
C GLY A 94 9.78 -12.94 5.83
N GLU A 95 9.82 -14.28 5.73
CA GLU A 95 8.68 -15.12 5.38
C GLU A 95 7.54 -14.93 6.37
N ASN A 96 6.32 -14.72 5.86
CA ASN A 96 5.14 -14.45 6.67
C ASN A 96 3.89 -14.99 5.98
N ASN A 97 2.76 -14.99 6.69
CA ASN A 97 1.49 -15.52 6.17
C ASN A 97 0.48 -14.44 5.77
N MET A 98 0.90 -13.19 5.59
CA MET A 98 -0.01 -12.08 5.27
C MET A 98 -0.74 -12.31 3.95
N GLY A 99 -0.05 -12.71 2.88
CA GLY A 99 -0.70 -13.00 1.60
C GLY A 99 -1.77 -14.10 1.70
N LYS A 100 -1.52 -15.15 2.49
CA LYS A 100 -2.51 -16.21 2.75
C LYS A 100 -3.73 -15.70 3.52
N LEU A 101 -3.51 -14.95 4.61
CA LEU A 101 -4.60 -14.40 5.41
C LEU A 101 -5.43 -13.39 4.60
N THR A 102 -4.78 -12.57 3.78
CA THR A 102 -5.43 -11.66 2.82
C THR A 102 -6.38 -12.43 1.91
N MET A 103 -5.91 -13.52 1.29
CA MET A 103 -6.74 -14.30 0.38
C MET A 103 -7.92 -15.00 1.08
N GLN A 104 -7.80 -15.32 2.38
CA GLN A 104 -8.94 -15.82 3.16
C GLN A 104 -10.03 -14.75 3.36
N VAL A 105 -9.64 -13.52 3.68
CA VAL A 105 -10.58 -12.39 3.81
C VAL A 105 -11.21 -12.08 2.45
N VAL A 106 -10.41 -12.01 1.39
CA VAL A 106 -10.90 -11.77 0.04
C VAL A 106 -11.92 -12.84 -0.34
N ASN A 107 -11.61 -14.12 -0.16
CA ASN A 107 -12.54 -15.20 -0.44
C ASN A 107 -13.86 -15.06 0.34
N PHE A 108 -13.81 -14.76 1.64
CA PHE A 108 -15.02 -14.54 2.44
C PHE A 108 -15.85 -13.34 1.94
N MET A 109 -15.19 -12.20 1.75
CA MET A 109 -15.86 -10.96 1.34
C MET A 109 -16.48 -11.07 -0.05
N THR A 110 -15.78 -11.69 -1.00
CA THR A 110 -16.28 -11.82 -2.38
C THR A 110 -17.27 -12.96 -2.53
N ASN A 111 -16.94 -14.16 -2.04
CA ASN A 111 -17.70 -15.36 -2.36
C ASN A 111 -18.85 -15.63 -1.38
N GLU A 112 -18.75 -15.17 -0.13
CA GLU A 112 -19.81 -15.35 0.87
C GLU A 112 -20.60 -14.05 1.11
N CYS A 113 -19.96 -12.89 0.98
CA CYS A 113 -20.63 -11.60 1.20
C CYS A 113 -21.05 -10.86 -0.08
N GLY A 114 -20.56 -11.26 -1.26
CA GLY A 114 -20.90 -10.62 -2.54
C GLY A 114 -20.28 -9.23 -2.75
N TRP A 115 -19.30 -8.86 -1.93
CA TRP A 115 -18.55 -7.62 -2.10
C TRP A 115 -17.54 -7.75 -3.24
N THR A 116 -17.15 -6.64 -3.86
CA THR A 116 -16.12 -6.66 -4.90
C THR A 116 -14.78 -6.28 -4.30
N PHE A 117 -13.79 -7.16 -4.39
CA PHE A 117 -12.42 -6.83 -4.05
C PHE A 117 -11.86 -5.79 -5.05
N GLN A 118 -11.29 -4.70 -4.54
CA GLN A 118 -10.83 -3.56 -5.34
C GLN A 118 -9.30 -3.48 -5.37
N VAL A 119 -8.67 -3.43 -4.21
CA VAL A 119 -7.22 -3.26 -4.09
C VAL A 119 -6.73 -3.91 -2.80
N CYS A 120 -5.52 -4.43 -2.85
CA CYS A 120 -4.76 -4.85 -1.68
C CYS A 120 -3.39 -4.19 -1.73
N ASP A 121 -2.97 -3.67 -0.59
CA ASP A 121 -1.73 -2.91 -0.45
C ASP A 121 -1.00 -3.37 0.81
N SER A 122 0.32 -3.39 0.75
CA SER A 122 1.22 -3.84 1.82
C SER A 122 2.23 -2.77 2.18
N GLY A 123 2.32 -2.48 3.47
CA GLY A 123 3.33 -1.59 4.04
C GLY A 123 4.22 -2.35 5.03
N ASN A 124 5.41 -1.81 5.26
CA ASN A 124 6.36 -2.33 6.25
C ASN A 124 6.79 -1.24 7.21
N PHE A 125 6.70 -1.54 8.51
CA PHE A 125 6.95 -0.62 9.60
C PHE A 125 7.85 -1.23 10.66
N GLY A 126 8.08 -0.45 11.72
CA GLY A 126 8.98 -0.82 12.79
C GLY A 126 10.42 -0.48 12.45
N TYR A 127 11.25 -0.38 13.50
CA TYR A 127 12.66 0.02 13.38
C TYR A 127 13.44 -0.86 12.41
N SER A 128 13.01 -2.12 12.21
CA SER A 128 13.66 -3.08 11.31
C SER A 128 12.77 -3.51 10.14
N GLY A 129 11.69 -2.78 9.82
CA GLY A 129 10.71 -3.26 8.83
C GLY A 129 10.03 -4.57 9.25
N ASP A 130 9.96 -4.81 10.55
CA ASP A 130 9.53 -6.04 11.21
C ASP A 130 8.03 -6.11 11.46
N ILE A 131 7.33 -4.98 11.35
CA ILE A 131 5.87 -4.90 11.41
C ILE A 131 5.33 -4.89 9.97
N ARG A 132 4.55 -5.89 9.61
CA ARG A 132 3.86 -5.95 8.32
C ARG A 132 2.45 -5.37 8.46
N GLU A 133 2.05 -4.50 7.52
CA GLU A 133 0.65 -4.09 7.37
C GLU A 133 0.13 -4.55 6.02
N GLN A 134 -1.14 -4.97 6.01
CA GLN A 134 -1.89 -5.16 4.78
C GLN A 134 -3.22 -4.42 4.88
N GLN A 135 -3.51 -3.60 3.87
CA GLN A 135 -4.81 -2.96 3.67
C GLN A 135 -5.55 -3.63 2.52
N ILE A 136 -6.81 -3.98 2.75
CA ILE A 136 -7.65 -4.68 1.78
C ILE A 136 -8.92 -3.86 1.62
N LYS A 137 -9.29 -3.51 0.39
CA LYS A 137 -10.42 -2.62 0.11
C LYS A 137 -11.47 -3.33 -0.72
N PHE A 138 -12.73 -3.10 -0.34
CA PHE A 138 -13.89 -3.72 -0.98
C PHE A 138 -14.94 -2.68 -1.34
N LYS A 139 -15.59 -2.86 -2.49
CA LYS A 139 -16.79 -2.12 -2.90
C LYS A 139 -18.02 -2.92 -2.50
N ALA A 140 -19.05 -2.22 -2.04
CA ALA A 140 -20.32 -2.82 -1.62
C ALA A 140 -20.95 -3.69 -2.72
N PRO A 141 -21.81 -4.66 -2.34
CA PRO A 141 -22.48 -5.54 -3.29
C PRO A 141 -23.26 -4.76 -4.36
N HIS A 142 -23.09 -5.15 -5.61
CA HIS A 142 -23.83 -4.65 -6.76
C HIS A 142 -24.46 -5.83 -7.51
N PRO A 143 -25.65 -5.71 -8.12
CA PRO A 143 -26.31 -6.81 -8.84
C PRO A 143 -25.49 -7.43 -9.98
N LEU A 144 -24.43 -6.74 -10.42
CA LEU A 144 -23.50 -7.21 -11.46
C LEU A 144 -22.17 -7.74 -10.89
N ASN A 145 -22.01 -7.80 -9.57
CA ASN A 145 -20.82 -8.38 -8.97
C ASN A 145 -20.78 -9.87 -9.26
N LEU A 146 -19.73 -10.32 -9.93
CA LEU A 146 -19.50 -11.72 -10.22
C LEU A 146 -18.66 -12.33 -9.11
N ILE A 147 -19.14 -13.44 -8.57
CA ILE A 147 -18.36 -14.30 -7.69
C ILE A 147 -17.28 -14.95 -8.56
N ALA A 148 -16.03 -14.60 -8.29
CA ALA A 148 -14.89 -15.02 -9.07
C ALA A 148 -13.75 -15.47 -8.15
N PRO A 149 -13.05 -16.58 -8.46
CA PRO A 149 -11.84 -16.97 -7.76
C PRO A 149 -10.75 -15.90 -7.88
N HIS A 150 -9.96 -15.75 -6.83
CA HIS A 150 -8.82 -14.84 -6.80
C HIS A 150 -7.57 -15.60 -6.38
N ILE A 151 -6.41 -15.18 -6.88
CA ILE A 151 -5.10 -15.63 -6.42
C ILE A 151 -4.20 -14.43 -6.18
N MET A 152 -3.36 -14.52 -5.15
CA MET A 152 -2.25 -13.61 -4.94
C MET A 152 -0.93 -14.32 -5.26
N ILE A 153 -0.05 -13.64 -5.99
CA ILE A 153 1.31 -14.08 -6.31
C ILE A 153 2.28 -13.04 -5.75
N GLU A 154 3.15 -13.46 -4.85
CA GLU A 154 4.15 -12.63 -4.19
C GLU A 154 5.52 -12.95 -4.76
N LEU A 155 6.14 -11.99 -5.45
CA LEU A 155 7.52 -12.05 -5.92
C LEU A 155 8.41 -11.47 -4.84
N ARG A 156 9.38 -12.24 -4.35
CA ARG A 156 10.23 -11.81 -3.22
C ARG A 156 11.69 -11.83 -3.65
N GLN A 157 12.35 -10.67 -3.59
CA GLN A 157 13.73 -10.51 -4.06
C GLN A 157 14.74 -11.47 -3.40
N CYS A 158 14.43 -12.04 -2.23
CA CYS A 158 15.21 -13.13 -1.62
C CYS A 158 15.19 -14.46 -2.41
N GLY A 159 14.52 -14.53 -3.56
CA GLY A 159 14.56 -15.68 -4.46
C GLY A 159 13.37 -16.61 -4.33
N TYR A 160 12.22 -16.12 -3.85
CA TYR A 160 11.01 -16.92 -3.70
C TYR A 160 9.81 -16.32 -4.41
N ILE A 161 8.93 -17.22 -4.87
CA ILE A 161 7.60 -16.90 -5.38
C ILE A 161 6.61 -17.64 -4.51
N GLU A 162 5.71 -16.92 -3.87
CA GLU A 162 4.69 -17.46 -2.97
C GLU A 162 3.31 -17.23 -3.60
N VAL A 163 2.49 -18.27 -3.64
CA VAL A 163 1.16 -18.22 -4.27
C VAL A 163 0.12 -18.59 -3.23
N ASN A 164 -0.93 -17.76 -3.15
CA ASN A 164 -2.03 -17.88 -2.21
C ASN A 164 -3.37 -17.85 -2.96
N GLY A 165 -4.29 -18.75 -2.65
CA GLY A 165 -5.58 -18.90 -3.33
C GLY A 165 -5.76 -20.29 -3.96
N ALA A 166 -7.00 -20.60 -4.32
CA ALA A 166 -7.37 -21.93 -4.81
C ALA A 166 -6.81 -22.23 -6.21
N ASP A 167 -6.45 -23.51 -6.45
CA ASP A 167 -6.09 -23.99 -7.80
C ASP A 167 -7.33 -24.03 -8.71
N THR A 168 -7.62 -22.88 -9.31
CA THR A 168 -8.73 -22.72 -10.24
C THR A 168 -8.23 -22.97 -11.66
N GLU A 169 -8.89 -23.88 -12.39
CA GLU A 169 -8.54 -24.22 -13.78
C GLU A 169 -7.07 -24.65 -13.98
N GLY A 170 -6.48 -25.31 -12.98
CA GLY A 170 -5.11 -25.80 -13.00
C GLY A 170 -4.07 -24.68 -13.06
N ILE A 171 -4.40 -23.48 -12.57
CA ILE A 171 -3.51 -22.31 -12.60
C ILE A 171 -2.19 -22.58 -11.88
N TRP A 172 -2.15 -23.42 -10.85
CA TRP A 172 -0.91 -23.79 -10.18
C TRP A 172 0.06 -24.52 -11.12
N GLY A 173 -0.44 -25.47 -11.92
CA GLY A 173 0.36 -26.20 -12.90
C GLY A 173 0.84 -25.29 -14.04
N LYS A 174 -0.03 -24.40 -14.52
CA LYS A 174 0.30 -23.39 -15.53
C LYS A 174 1.41 -22.45 -15.03
N LEU A 175 1.29 -21.93 -13.81
CA LEU A 175 2.30 -21.10 -13.17
C LEU A 175 3.62 -21.85 -13.02
N ALA A 176 3.60 -23.08 -12.48
CA ALA A 176 4.80 -23.90 -12.31
C ALA A 176 5.56 -24.11 -13.63
N GLN A 177 4.84 -24.38 -14.72
CA GLN A 177 5.43 -24.50 -16.05
C GLN A 177 6.06 -23.18 -16.51
N PHE A 178 5.34 -22.06 -16.39
CA PHE A 178 5.83 -20.74 -16.79
C PHE A 178 7.09 -20.33 -16.02
N VAL A 179 7.04 -20.34 -14.68
CA VAL A 179 8.19 -19.89 -13.86
C VAL A 179 9.36 -20.87 -13.97
N GLY A 180 9.10 -22.16 -14.21
CA GLY A 180 10.14 -23.15 -14.49
C GLY A 180 10.87 -22.88 -15.82
N GLN A 181 10.14 -22.46 -16.85
CA GLN A 181 10.71 -22.17 -18.18
C GLN A 181 11.35 -20.78 -18.25
N ALA A 182 10.65 -19.74 -17.81
CA ALA A 182 11.08 -18.35 -17.92
C ALA A 182 12.16 -18.00 -16.90
N TRP A 183 12.06 -18.53 -15.68
CA TRP A 183 12.85 -18.08 -14.53
C TRP A 183 13.68 -19.19 -13.90
N ALA A 184 13.73 -20.37 -14.53
CA ALA A 184 14.39 -21.58 -14.00
C ALA A 184 13.97 -21.90 -12.55
N ALA A 185 12.73 -21.52 -12.17
CA ALA A 185 12.24 -21.70 -10.82
C ALA A 185 11.96 -23.18 -10.54
N LYS A 186 12.17 -23.60 -9.30
CA LYS A 186 11.88 -24.95 -8.84
C LYS A 186 10.82 -24.88 -7.76
N GLN A 187 9.79 -25.71 -7.88
CA GLN A 187 8.81 -25.85 -6.81
C GLN A 187 9.52 -26.42 -5.58
N VAL A 188 9.27 -25.81 -4.43
CA VAL A 188 9.77 -26.26 -3.12
C VAL A 188 8.57 -26.59 -2.23
N GLN A 189 8.83 -27.29 -1.13
CA GLN A 189 7.77 -27.60 -0.18
C GLN A 189 7.20 -26.31 0.41
N ALA A 190 5.92 -26.04 0.14
CA ALA A 190 5.19 -24.97 0.79
C ALA A 190 4.83 -25.39 2.22
N ASP A 191 4.93 -24.43 3.15
CA ASP A 191 4.32 -24.57 4.47
C ASP A 191 2.89 -24.05 4.38
N PRO A 192 1.88 -24.92 4.60
CA PRO A 192 0.47 -24.54 4.47
C PRO A 192 0.04 -23.47 5.48
N GLU A 193 0.84 -23.14 6.49
CA GLU A 193 0.54 -22.03 7.39
C GLU A 193 0.95 -20.66 6.82
N TYR A 194 1.79 -20.64 5.79
CA TYR A 194 2.39 -19.43 5.20
C TYR A 194 1.90 -19.17 3.77
N CYS A 195 1.86 -20.19 2.92
CA CYS A 195 1.37 -20.08 1.54
C CYS A 195 0.76 -21.39 1.04
N ASP A 196 0.08 -21.34 -0.11
CA ASP A 196 -0.51 -22.54 -0.72
C ASP A 196 0.45 -23.24 -1.69
N LEU A 197 1.30 -22.48 -2.37
CA LEU A 197 2.31 -22.98 -3.30
C LEU A 197 3.57 -22.08 -3.26
N LYS A 198 4.76 -22.69 -3.39
CA LYS A 198 6.04 -21.99 -3.25
C LYS A 198 7.07 -22.45 -4.28
N PHE A 199 7.81 -21.49 -4.84
CA PHE A 199 8.94 -21.75 -5.74
C PHE A 199 10.19 -21.00 -5.28
N SER A 200 11.36 -21.60 -5.52
CA SER A 200 12.66 -20.94 -5.39
C SER A 200 13.21 -20.59 -6.77
N THR A 201 13.78 -19.40 -6.94
CA THR A 201 14.35 -18.92 -8.21
C THR A 201 15.55 -18.00 -7.97
N GLY A 202 16.45 -17.95 -8.96
CA GLY A 202 17.53 -16.97 -9.02
C GLY A 202 17.24 -15.79 -9.96
N ALA A 203 16.00 -15.64 -10.46
CA ALA A 203 15.65 -14.66 -11.50
C ALA A 203 15.57 -13.21 -11.01
N PHE A 204 15.40 -13.00 -9.70
CA PHE A 204 15.38 -11.67 -9.10
C PHE A 204 16.80 -11.17 -8.86
N LYS A 205 17.14 -10.06 -9.50
CA LYS A 205 18.49 -9.48 -9.50
C LYS A 205 18.45 -8.04 -9.01
N SER A 206 19.52 -7.63 -8.36
CA SER A 206 19.79 -6.26 -7.97
C SER A 206 21.19 -5.85 -8.37
N ARG A 207 21.40 -4.56 -8.62
CA ARG A 207 22.71 -3.98 -8.92
C ARG A 207 22.81 -2.57 -8.36
N GLY A 208 24.04 -2.08 -8.22
CA GLY A 208 24.31 -0.73 -7.71
C GLY A 208 23.91 -0.52 -6.24
N GLY A 209 24.12 0.69 -5.75
CA GLY A 209 23.77 1.11 -4.38
C GLY A 209 22.41 1.81 -4.26
N GLU A 210 21.78 2.17 -5.38
CA GLU A 210 20.56 2.98 -5.43
C GLU A 210 19.27 2.12 -5.43
N GLY A 211 19.40 0.84 -5.10
CA GLY A 211 18.28 -0.11 -5.05
C GLY A 211 17.74 -0.52 -6.43
N GLU A 212 18.57 -0.49 -7.47
CA GLU A 212 18.19 -0.93 -8.82
C GLU A 212 18.00 -2.45 -8.84
N ASN A 213 16.89 -2.91 -9.42
CA ASN A 213 16.53 -4.33 -9.49
C ASN A 213 15.63 -4.60 -10.71
N ASN A 214 15.48 -5.86 -11.09
CA ASN A 214 14.67 -6.26 -12.25
C ASN A 214 13.22 -6.66 -11.88
N MET A 215 12.73 -6.28 -10.68
CA MET A 215 11.41 -6.72 -10.23
C MET A 215 10.28 -6.18 -11.11
N GLY A 216 10.37 -4.93 -11.58
CA GLY A 216 9.39 -4.35 -12.50
C GLY A 216 9.26 -5.16 -13.79
N MET A 217 10.39 -5.56 -14.39
CA MET A 217 10.41 -6.42 -15.58
C MET A 217 9.80 -7.80 -15.31
N ARG A 218 10.19 -8.48 -14.22
CA ARG A 218 9.64 -9.81 -13.86
C ARG A 218 8.15 -9.75 -13.57
N THR A 219 7.68 -8.63 -13.03
CA THR A 219 6.27 -8.38 -12.78
C THR A 219 5.50 -8.28 -14.08
N MET A 220 6.00 -7.55 -15.07
CA MET A 220 5.35 -7.46 -16.38
C MET A 220 5.34 -8.80 -17.12
N GLU A 221 6.42 -9.60 -17.06
CA GLU A 221 6.44 -10.95 -17.62
C GLU A 221 5.36 -11.86 -16.99
N LEU A 222 5.14 -11.75 -15.67
CA LEU A 222 4.10 -12.49 -14.97
C LEU A 222 2.70 -11.98 -15.33
N VAL A 223 2.51 -10.66 -15.40
CA VAL A 223 1.24 -10.03 -15.81
C VAL A 223 0.87 -10.51 -17.21
N ASP A 224 1.80 -10.51 -18.16
CA ASP A 224 1.56 -11.03 -19.51
C ASP A 224 1.11 -12.48 -19.51
N PHE A 225 1.82 -13.33 -18.76
CA PHE A 225 1.45 -14.72 -18.64
C PHE A 225 0.04 -14.89 -18.06
N MET A 226 -0.27 -14.19 -16.96
CA MET A 226 -1.55 -14.29 -16.29
C MET A 226 -2.70 -13.74 -17.15
N VAL A 227 -2.52 -12.56 -17.76
CA VAL A 227 -3.56 -11.85 -18.49
C VAL A 227 -3.77 -12.41 -19.90
N LYS A 228 -2.69 -12.70 -20.64
CA LYS A 228 -2.77 -13.10 -22.06
C LYS A 228 -2.85 -14.62 -22.23
N THR A 229 -2.10 -15.37 -21.43
CA THR A 229 -2.08 -16.84 -21.55
C THR A 229 -3.15 -17.49 -20.68
N CYS A 230 -3.23 -17.08 -19.41
CA CYS A 230 -4.19 -17.67 -18.47
C CYS A 230 -5.57 -17.03 -18.54
N LYS A 231 -5.69 -15.82 -19.12
CA LYS A 231 -6.92 -15.03 -19.18
C LYS A 231 -7.45 -14.65 -17.78
N TRP A 232 -6.56 -14.26 -16.88
CA TRP A 232 -6.95 -13.72 -15.58
C TRP A 232 -6.86 -12.20 -15.58
N THR A 233 -7.78 -11.55 -14.89
CA THR A 233 -7.81 -10.09 -14.72
C THR A 233 -6.80 -9.68 -13.66
N MET A 234 -5.92 -8.73 -13.98
CA MET A 234 -5.08 -8.10 -12.96
C MET A 234 -5.95 -7.15 -12.11
N VAL A 235 -6.00 -7.38 -10.80
CA VAL A 235 -6.78 -6.55 -9.86
C VAL A 235 -5.90 -5.53 -9.16
N THR A 236 -4.74 -5.97 -8.67
CA THR A 236 -3.77 -5.09 -8.01
C THR A 236 -2.36 -5.61 -8.22
N CYS A 237 -1.40 -4.70 -8.12
CA CYS A 237 0.02 -4.97 -8.07
C CYS A 237 0.60 -3.96 -7.13
N ASN A 238 1.02 -4.42 -5.96
CA ASN A 238 1.68 -3.58 -4.98
C ASN A 238 3.18 -3.88 -4.91
N ALA A 239 3.97 -2.85 -4.64
CA ALA A 239 5.40 -2.98 -4.40
C ALA A 239 5.71 -2.57 -2.96
N GLY A 240 6.50 -3.39 -2.26
CA GLY A 240 6.90 -3.14 -0.88
C GLY A 240 8.41 -3.32 -0.69
N ASN A 241 8.96 -2.63 0.29
CA ASN A 241 10.34 -2.81 0.75
C ASN A 241 10.35 -3.53 2.09
N TYR A 242 11.05 -4.66 2.20
CA TYR A 242 11.13 -5.47 3.41
C TYR A 242 12.56 -5.82 3.83
N GLY A 243 12.65 -6.55 4.94
CA GLY A 243 13.90 -6.95 5.57
C GLY A 243 14.41 -5.88 6.52
N ARG A 244 15.44 -6.24 7.31
CA ARG A 244 15.91 -5.45 8.47
C ARG A 244 16.21 -3.98 8.18
N THR A 245 16.55 -3.66 6.93
CA THR A 245 16.92 -2.31 6.48
C THR A 245 16.03 -1.81 5.36
N GLY A 246 14.90 -2.49 5.05
CA GLY A 246 14.07 -2.19 3.88
C GLY A 246 14.79 -2.37 2.54
N ALA A 247 15.89 -3.10 2.50
CA ALA A 247 16.74 -3.21 1.31
C ALA A 247 16.26 -4.27 0.30
N LEU A 248 15.29 -5.11 0.67
CA LEU A 248 14.73 -6.13 -0.22
C LEU A 248 13.38 -5.65 -0.74
N ARG A 249 13.08 -5.94 -2.00
CA ARG A 249 11.79 -5.65 -2.62
C ARG A 249 10.90 -6.87 -2.71
N GLU A 250 9.63 -6.68 -2.44
CA GLU A 250 8.56 -7.62 -2.78
C GLU A 250 7.57 -6.96 -3.73
N GLN A 251 6.93 -7.79 -4.55
CA GLN A 251 5.75 -7.38 -5.33
C GLN A 251 4.61 -8.35 -5.08
N GLN A 252 3.45 -7.83 -4.70
CA GLN A 252 2.24 -8.60 -4.49
C GLN A 252 1.26 -8.32 -5.63
N LEU A 253 0.97 -9.33 -6.45
CA LEU A 253 0.01 -9.23 -7.53
C LEU A 253 -1.24 -10.03 -7.17
N VAL A 254 -2.44 -9.46 -7.36
CA VAL A 254 -3.69 -10.22 -7.23
C VAL A 254 -4.36 -10.30 -8.59
N PHE A 255 -4.75 -11.51 -8.96
CA PHE A 255 -5.47 -11.81 -10.18
C PHE A 255 -6.84 -12.40 -9.86
N ARG A 256 -7.83 -12.11 -10.70
CA ARG A 256 -9.20 -12.62 -10.60
C ARG A 256 -9.56 -13.41 -11.86
N ASN A 257 -10.18 -14.57 -11.67
CA ASN A 257 -10.69 -15.37 -12.78
C ASN A 257 -12.15 -15.00 -13.04
N ASP A 258 -12.39 -14.02 -13.91
CA ASP A 258 -13.73 -13.58 -14.32
C ASP A 258 -13.82 -13.48 -15.84
N ASP A 259 -15.00 -13.74 -16.41
CA ASP A 259 -15.21 -13.75 -17.88
C ASP A 259 -15.32 -12.35 -18.52
N PHE A 260 -15.33 -11.28 -17.73
CA PHE A 260 -15.86 -9.97 -18.16
C PHE A 260 -14.84 -8.83 -18.15
N VAL A 261 -13.65 -9.00 -17.57
CA VAL A 261 -12.73 -7.88 -17.35
C VAL A 261 -11.34 -8.19 -17.91
N GLN A 262 -10.94 -7.43 -18.95
CA GLN A 262 -9.54 -7.24 -19.39
C GLN A 262 -8.73 -8.49 -19.81
N HIS A 263 -9.36 -9.54 -20.34
CA HIS A 263 -8.61 -10.63 -20.95
C HIS A 263 -7.72 -10.13 -22.11
N GLY A 264 -6.44 -10.49 -22.06
CA GLY A 264 -5.48 -10.12 -23.10
C GLY A 264 -5.19 -8.62 -23.20
N SER A 265 -5.51 -7.82 -22.18
CA SER A 265 -5.15 -6.40 -22.16
C SER A 265 -3.64 -6.21 -22.09
N ASP A 266 -3.18 -5.18 -22.80
CA ASP A 266 -1.81 -4.72 -22.80
C ASP A 266 -1.53 -3.85 -21.56
N HIS A 267 -0.34 -4.01 -20.99
CA HIS A 267 0.02 -3.32 -19.75
C HIS A 267 1.44 -2.75 -19.85
N ILE A 268 1.63 -1.56 -19.27
CA ILE A 268 2.96 -1.01 -19.00
C ILE A 268 3.07 -0.66 -17.53
N MET A 269 4.29 -0.72 -17.01
CA MET A 269 4.64 -0.22 -15.68
C MET A 269 5.69 0.86 -15.81
N VAL A 270 5.43 2.01 -15.20
CA VAL A 270 6.38 3.13 -15.12
C VAL A 270 6.72 3.37 -13.66
N GLU A 271 7.98 3.18 -13.29
CA GLU A 271 8.52 3.46 -11.97
C GLU A 271 9.17 4.85 -11.96
N LEU A 272 8.64 5.75 -11.14
CA LEU A 272 9.22 7.07 -10.87
C LEU A 272 10.11 6.98 -9.64
N ARG A 273 11.41 7.18 -9.80
CA ARG A 273 12.39 7.03 -8.71
C ARG A 273 12.98 8.39 -8.34
N THR A 274 12.77 8.83 -7.11
CA THR A 274 13.31 10.09 -6.60
C THR A 274 14.84 10.16 -6.60
N SER A 275 15.51 9.01 -6.72
CA SER A 275 16.95 8.92 -7.04
C SER A 275 17.33 9.45 -8.45
N GLY A 276 16.38 10.02 -9.20
CA GLY A 276 16.63 10.68 -10.47
C GLY A 276 16.45 9.78 -11.70
N TYR A 277 15.59 8.75 -11.61
CA TYR A 277 15.31 7.87 -12.75
C TYR A 277 13.82 7.70 -13.03
N VAL A 278 13.53 7.40 -14.29
CA VAL A 278 12.25 6.84 -14.74
C VAL A 278 12.54 5.52 -15.43
N GLU A 279 11.94 4.44 -14.93
CA GLU A 279 12.11 3.08 -15.45
C GLU A 279 10.78 2.63 -16.07
N VAL A 280 10.81 2.15 -17.32
CA VAL A 280 9.62 1.69 -18.04
C VAL A 280 9.75 0.20 -18.34
N ASN A 281 8.69 -0.56 -18.07
CA ASN A 281 8.59 -2.00 -18.28
C ASN A 281 7.30 -2.33 -19.07
N GLY A 282 7.30 -3.42 -19.82
CA GLY A 282 6.17 -3.84 -20.67
C GLY A 282 6.11 -3.15 -22.03
N LEU A 283 7.20 -2.54 -22.51
CA LEU A 283 7.17 -1.75 -23.75
C LEU A 283 6.91 -2.57 -25.01
N HIS A 284 7.11 -3.89 -24.97
CA HIS A 284 6.78 -4.77 -26.10
C HIS A 284 5.29 -4.77 -26.45
N ASP A 285 4.42 -4.41 -25.50
CA ASP A 285 2.98 -4.24 -25.72
C ASP A 285 2.59 -2.83 -26.18
N ALA A 286 3.50 -1.87 -26.02
CA ALA A 286 3.23 -0.45 -26.19
C ALA A 286 4.11 0.15 -27.29
N SER A 287 4.31 -0.60 -28.38
CA SER A 287 5.19 -0.20 -29.49
C SER A 287 4.76 1.11 -30.17
N ASP A 288 3.46 1.43 -30.14
CA ASP A 288 2.87 2.66 -30.65
C ASP A 288 3.06 3.85 -29.67
N LEU A 289 3.00 3.59 -28.37
CA LEU A 289 3.22 4.59 -27.33
C LEU A 289 4.71 4.92 -27.13
N GLN A 290 5.60 3.95 -27.32
CA GLN A 290 7.02 4.08 -26.99
C GLN A 290 7.69 5.35 -27.56
N PRO A 291 7.55 5.69 -28.86
CA PRO A 291 8.17 6.91 -29.40
C PRO A 291 7.59 8.19 -28.78
N ALA A 292 6.29 8.21 -28.52
CA ALA A 292 5.62 9.37 -27.92
C ALA A 292 6.03 9.54 -26.45
N LEU A 293 6.11 8.45 -25.69
CA LEU A 293 6.58 8.45 -24.30
C LEU A 293 8.03 8.93 -24.21
N ASP A 294 8.90 8.48 -25.12
CA ASP A 294 10.29 8.94 -25.21
C ASP A 294 10.38 10.46 -25.41
N GLN A 295 9.60 10.96 -26.38
CA GLN A 295 9.52 12.40 -26.64
C GLN A 295 8.98 13.17 -25.44
N PHE A 296 7.97 12.64 -24.73
CA PHE A 296 7.41 13.26 -23.53
C PHE A 296 8.44 13.35 -22.40
N VAL A 297 9.10 12.24 -22.06
CA VAL A 297 10.08 12.23 -20.96
C VAL A 297 11.27 13.14 -21.27
N LYS A 298 11.78 13.11 -22.51
CA LYS A 298 12.91 13.97 -22.90
C LYS A 298 12.53 15.44 -23.06
N GLY A 299 11.37 15.71 -23.65
CA GLY A 299 10.91 17.06 -23.97
C GLY A 299 10.25 17.78 -22.79
N THR A 300 9.28 17.14 -22.13
CA THR A 300 8.51 17.74 -21.03
C THR A 300 9.24 17.64 -19.70
N TRP A 301 9.84 16.48 -19.41
CA TRP A 301 10.54 16.25 -18.13
C TRP A 301 12.05 16.51 -18.18
N GLY A 302 12.59 16.86 -19.35
CA GLY A 302 14.03 17.11 -19.52
C GLY A 302 14.89 15.87 -19.28
N GLY A 303 14.31 14.67 -19.40
CA GLY A 303 15.01 13.41 -19.23
C GLY A 303 16.05 13.18 -20.33
N THR A 304 16.99 12.29 -20.06
CA THR A 304 17.96 11.80 -21.06
C THR A 304 18.05 10.28 -20.97
N ASP A 305 18.48 9.63 -22.05
CA ASP A 305 18.71 8.19 -22.00
C ASP A 305 19.78 7.87 -20.95
N TYR A 306 19.48 6.88 -20.14
CA TYR A 306 20.41 6.39 -19.14
C TYR A 306 21.69 5.87 -19.81
N LYS A 307 22.84 6.22 -19.21
CA LYS A 307 24.15 5.74 -19.66
C LYS A 307 24.72 4.84 -18.57
N PRO A 308 24.83 3.52 -18.82
CA PRO A 308 25.40 2.62 -17.83
C PRO A 308 26.85 2.99 -17.54
N TYR A 309 27.28 2.82 -16.30
CA TYR A 309 28.70 2.93 -15.95
C TYR A 309 29.50 1.79 -16.58
N MET A 310 30.81 2.01 -16.81
CA MET A 310 31.68 1.04 -17.49
C MET A 310 31.80 -0.32 -16.78
N TRP A 311 31.44 -0.40 -15.50
CA TRP A 311 31.47 -1.61 -14.66
C TRP A 311 30.09 -2.24 -14.45
N GLU A 312 29.03 -1.69 -15.05
CA GLU A 312 27.70 -2.29 -14.99
C GLU A 312 27.60 -3.51 -15.93
N SER A 313 26.86 -4.52 -15.47
CA SER A 313 26.53 -5.69 -16.30
C SER A 313 25.64 -5.28 -17.48
N SER A 314 25.76 -6.00 -18.60
CA SER A 314 24.84 -5.87 -19.75
C SER A 314 23.43 -6.43 -19.49
N GLU A 315 23.18 -6.99 -18.31
CA GLU A 315 21.86 -7.50 -17.94
C GLU A 315 20.85 -6.35 -17.86
N LYS A 316 19.71 -6.56 -18.52
CA LYS A 316 18.62 -5.58 -18.66
C LYS A 316 17.69 -5.68 -17.45
N PHE A 317 17.43 -4.56 -16.78
CA PHE A 317 16.62 -4.50 -15.54
C PHE A 317 15.24 -3.86 -15.77
N CYS A 318 15.10 -3.05 -16.82
CA CYS A 318 13.85 -2.50 -17.33
C CYS A 318 13.91 -2.36 -18.86
N ASP A 319 12.77 -2.11 -19.52
CA ASP A 319 12.72 -1.93 -20.97
C ASP A 319 13.43 -0.68 -21.45
N HIS A 320 13.20 0.42 -20.76
CA HIS A 320 13.89 1.67 -20.99
C HIS A 320 14.12 2.40 -19.67
N LYS A 321 15.26 3.09 -19.57
CA LYS A 321 15.63 3.87 -18.39
C LYS A 321 16.03 5.28 -18.79
N TYR A 322 15.47 6.26 -18.09
CA TYR A 322 15.79 7.67 -18.24
C TYR A 322 16.46 8.22 -16.99
N THR A 323 17.36 9.18 -17.16
CA THR A 323 17.93 10.00 -16.09
C THR A 323 17.27 11.37 -16.06
N THR A 324 16.78 11.79 -14.89
CA THR A 324 15.99 13.03 -14.68
C THR A 324 16.48 13.80 -13.44
N LYS A 325 17.50 14.66 -13.61
CA LYS A 325 18.25 15.28 -12.49
C LYS A 325 17.49 16.31 -11.64
N SER A 326 16.40 16.88 -12.14
CA SER A 326 15.68 17.98 -11.48
C SER A 326 14.16 17.81 -11.54
N LEU A 327 13.70 16.60 -11.87
CA LEU A 327 12.27 16.33 -12.03
C LEU A 327 11.58 16.15 -10.68
N PHE A 328 12.24 15.40 -9.79
CA PHE A 328 11.74 15.10 -8.46
C PHE A 328 12.10 16.23 -7.51
N LEU A 329 11.07 16.90 -7.00
CA LEU A 329 11.19 17.96 -6.02
C LEU A 329 10.76 17.40 -4.68
N GLU A 330 11.58 17.61 -3.67
CA GLU A 330 11.34 17.17 -2.30
C GLU A 330 11.48 18.35 -1.35
N GLN A 331 10.51 18.51 -0.45
CA GLN A 331 10.57 19.47 0.64
C GLN A 331 10.21 18.75 1.94
N GLN A 332 11.23 18.46 2.74
CA GLN A 332 11.12 17.56 3.89
C GLN A 332 10.58 16.19 3.45
N LEU A 333 9.33 15.89 3.80
CA LEU A 333 8.67 14.62 3.52
C LEU A 333 7.57 14.74 2.45
N ALA A 334 7.36 15.95 1.93
CA ALA A 334 6.50 16.19 0.79
C ALA A 334 7.31 16.10 -0.51
N ASN A 335 6.69 15.63 -1.58
CA ASN A 335 7.31 15.55 -2.90
C ASN A 335 6.28 15.87 -4.01
N ASN A 336 6.73 16.01 -5.25
CA ASN A 336 5.86 16.27 -6.40
C ASN A 336 5.45 15.00 -7.17
N LEU A 337 5.62 13.79 -6.63
CA LEU A 337 5.32 12.53 -7.32
C LEU A 337 3.85 12.39 -7.69
N GLY A 338 2.93 12.84 -6.83
CA GLY A 338 1.50 12.82 -7.13
C GLY A 338 1.17 13.62 -8.39
N ARG A 339 1.75 14.81 -8.52
CA ARG A 339 1.61 15.66 -9.71
C ARG A 339 2.26 15.04 -10.95
N LEU A 340 3.46 14.47 -10.82
CA LEU A 340 4.15 13.80 -11.95
C LEU A 340 3.38 12.57 -12.43
N THR A 341 2.81 11.79 -11.51
CA THR A 341 1.96 10.65 -11.81
C THR A 341 0.75 11.07 -12.63
N LEU A 342 0.04 12.13 -12.23
CA LEU A 342 -1.11 12.61 -12.99
C LEU A 342 -0.72 13.16 -14.36
N GLN A 343 0.40 13.89 -14.48
CA GLN A 343 0.89 14.37 -15.78
C GLN A 343 1.20 13.21 -16.74
N LEU A 344 1.84 12.16 -16.24
CA LEU A 344 2.12 10.96 -17.04
C LEU A 344 0.82 10.25 -17.43
N ALA A 345 -0.09 10.04 -16.47
CA ALA A 345 -1.37 9.39 -16.70
C ALA A 345 -2.23 10.15 -17.72
N GLU A 346 -2.28 11.48 -17.65
CA GLU A 346 -2.96 12.32 -18.64
C GLU A 346 -2.33 12.19 -20.03
N PHE A 347 -0.99 12.18 -20.10
CA PHE A 347 -0.26 12.01 -21.37
C PHE A 347 -0.51 10.64 -22.02
N VAL A 348 -0.35 9.55 -21.28
CA VAL A 348 -0.61 8.19 -21.84
C VAL A 348 -2.11 8.00 -22.12
N GLY A 349 -2.97 8.65 -21.34
CA GLY A 349 -4.40 8.76 -21.57
C GLY A 349 -4.76 9.34 -22.95
N GLN A 350 -3.99 10.32 -23.42
CA GLN A 350 -4.16 10.88 -24.78
C GLN A 350 -3.93 9.84 -25.88
N HIS A 351 -3.15 8.80 -25.59
CA HIS A 351 -2.80 7.69 -26.46
C HIS A 351 -3.64 6.43 -26.21
N GLY A 352 -4.71 6.53 -25.41
CA GLY A 352 -5.65 5.42 -25.19
C GLY A 352 -5.32 4.51 -24.01
N TRP A 353 -4.28 4.81 -23.24
CA TRP A 353 -3.87 4.01 -22.07
C TRP A 353 -4.49 4.57 -20.80
N ALA A 354 -5.19 3.73 -20.03
CA ALA A 354 -5.80 4.15 -18.77
C ALA A 354 -4.89 3.85 -17.57
N LEU A 355 -4.88 4.75 -16.59
CA LEU A 355 -4.24 4.48 -15.30
C LEU A 355 -5.05 3.39 -14.56
N LEU A 356 -4.49 2.18 -14.48
CA LEU A 356 -5.11 1.07 -13.76
C LEU A 356 -4.77 1.11 -12.26
N LEU A 357 -3.47 1.23 -11.96
CA LEU A 357 -2.91 1.15 -10.60
C LEU A 357 -1.75 2.14 -10.48
N CYS A 358 -1.53 2.63 -9.27
CA CYS A 358 -0.34 3.42 -8.94
C CYS A 358 -0.14 3.43 -7.43
N ASN A 359 0.95 2.84 -6.96
CA ASN A 359 1.31 2.85 -5.54
C ASN A 359 2.41 3.86 -5.29
N GLY A 360 2.38 4.47 -4.11
CA GLY A 360 3.53 5.17 -3.60
C GLY A 360 4.63 4.15 -3.28
N GLY A 361 5.86 4.63 -3.15
CA GLY A 361 6.88 3.90 -2.44
C GLY A 361 7.09 4.58 -1.11
N SER A 362 7.11 3.81 -0.02
CA SER A 362 7.40 4.36 1.30
C SER A 362 8.73 5.14 1.34
N ILE A 363 8.64 6.43 1.69
CA ILE A 363 9.77 7.28 2.06
C ILE A 363 9.95 7.14 3.57
N THR A 364 10.33 5.97 4.09
CA THR A 364 10.64 5.91 5.52
C THR A 364 12.04 6.52 5.73
N PRO A 365 12.19 7.65 6.46
CA PRO A 365 13.51 8.17 6.81
C PRO A 365 14.26 7.12 7.61
N SER A 366 15.60 7.11 7.54
CA SER A 366 16.41 6.19 8.33
C SER A 366 15.97 6.26 9.81
N PRO A 367 15.45 5.17 10.40
CA PRO A 367 15.03 5.17 11.80
C PRO A 367 16.19 5.49 12.75
N LYS A 368 17.44 5.38 12.30
CA LYS A 368 18.62 5.81 13.07
C LYS A 368 18.78 7.33 13.13
N GLU A 369 18.32 8.03 12.10
CA GLU A 369 18.44 9.48 11.96
C GLU A 369 17.20 10.19 12.51
N SER A 370 16.03 9.57 12.43
CA SER A 370 14.77 10.12 12.96
C SER A 370 13.83 8.99 13.41
N PRO A 371 14.05 8.41 14.62
CA PRO A 371 13.31 7.22 15.05
C PRO A 371 11.82 7.49 15.34
N ASN A 372 11.44 8.76 15.48
CA ASN A 372 10.04 9.22 15.60
C ASN A 372 9.46 9.74 14.29
N ALA A 373 10.23 9.70 13.19
CA ALA A 373 9.74 10.11 11.88
C ALA A 373 8.90 9.01 11.21
N ILE A 374 7.82 8.61 11.89
CA ILE A 374 6.83 7.71 11.32
C ILE A 374 5.98 8.51 10.34
N ILE A 375 6.17 8.21 9.07
CA ILE A 375 5.28 8.68 8.02
C ILE A 375 4.16 7.67 7.89
N ARG A 376 2.94 8.18 7.85
CA ARG A 376 1.82 7.46 7.29
C ARG A 376 1.38 8.26 6.11
N GLU A 377 1.37 7.62 4.96
CA GLU A 377 0.85 8.20 3.75
C GLU A 377 -0.31 7.36 3.28
N GLN A 378 -1.41 8.01 2.89
CA GLN A 378 -2.43 7.35 2.09
C GLN A 378 -2.68 8.16 0.84
N GLN A 379 -2.47 7.54 -0.31
CA GLN A 379 -2.77 8.13 -1.60
C GLN A 379 -4.07 7.56 -2.13
N VAL A 380 -4.99 8.44 -2.47
CA VAL A 380 -6.30 8.08 -3.04
C VAL A 380 -6.40 8.72 -4.41
N LYS A 381 -6.77 7.94 -5.42
CA LYS A 381 -6.83 8.38 -6.80
C LYS A 381 -8.23 8.14 -7.34
N PHE A 382 -8.80 9.17 -7.93
CA PHE A 382 -10.15 9.16 -8.48
C PHE A 382 -10.11 9.46 -9.97
N THR A 383 -11.08 8.90 -10.69
CA THR A 383 -11.33 9.17 -12.11
C THR A 383 -12.78 9.57 -12.29
N ARG A 384 -13.07 10.39 -13.30
CA ARG A 384 -14.47 10.60 -13.74
C ARG A 384 -14.96 9.57 -14.76
N ALA A 385 -14.15 8.55 -15.05
CA ALA A 385 -14.51 7.47 -15.95
C ALA A 385 -15.51 6.50 -15.29
N ARG A 386 -16.82 6.71 -15.52
CA ARG A 386 -17.89 5.77 -15.10
C ARG A 386 -17.86 4.42 -15.85
N LYS A 387 -17.02 4.31 -16.87
CA LYS A 387 -16.75 3.10 -17.65
C LYS A 387 -15.25 3.02 -17.94
N PRO A 388 -14.68 1.83 -18.18
CA PRO A 388 -13.28 1.66 -18.59
C PRO A 388 -12.85 2.46 -19.84
N GLU A 389 -13.77 3.10 -20.56
CA GLU A 389 -13.54 3.67 -21.90
C GLU A 389 -13.24 5.18 -21.96
N ILE A 390 -12.73 5.82 -20.90
CA ILE A 390 -12.11 7.13 -21.11
C ILE A 390 -10.76 7.17 -20.42
N ALA A 391 -9.74 6.69 -21.13
CA ALA A 391 -8.32 6.89 -20.81
C ALA A 391 -7.97 8.39 -20.57
N LYS A 392 -8.77 9.30 -21.11
CA LYS A 392 -8.66 10.76 -20.98
C LYS A 392 -9.51 11.38 -19.86
N ALA A 393 -10.15 10.57 -19.03
CA ALA A 393 -11.03 11.11 -18.00
C ALA A 393 -10.19 11.93 -16.99
N PRO A 394 -10.75 13.03 -16.47
CA PRO A 394 -10.10 13.78 -15.41
C PRO A 394 -9.72 12.87 -14.24
N LEU A 395 -8.47 13.04 -13.79
CA LEU A 395 -7.94 12.37 -12.62
C LEU A 395 -7.78 13.36 -11.47
N LEU A 396 -7.97 12.87 -10.25
CA LEU A 396 -7.73 13.59 -9.02
C LEU A 396 -6.95 12.68 -8.09
N MET A 397 -5.90 13.21 -7.47
CA MET A 397 -5.14 12.52 -6.43
C MET A 397 -5.22 13.31 -5.13
N ILE A 398 -5.47 12.60 -4.04
CA ILE A 398 -5.47 13.14 -2.68
C ILE A 398 -4.48 12.32 -1.86
N GLU A 399 -3.48 12.98 -1.30
CA GLU A 399 -2.49 12.38 -0.42
C GLU A 399 -2.74 12.87 1.01
N LEU A 400 -2.90 11.92 1.94
CA LEU A 400 -3.10 12.17 3.35
C LEU A 400 -1.84 11.75 4.09
N ARG A 401 -1.19 12.67 4.80
CA ARG A 401 0.05 12.39 5.53
C ARG A 401 0.02 12.85 6.98
N THR A 402 0.70 12.12 7.85
CA THR A 402 1.16 12.65 9.16
C THR A 402 2.63 12.98 9.09
N GLN A 403 2.97 14.25 9.23
CA GLN A 403 4.34 14.76 9.18
C GLN A 403 4.85 15.06 10.58
N PRO A 404 5.96 14.44 11.04
CA PRO A 404 6.61 14.79 12.29
C PRO A 404 7.03 16.26 12.31
N CYS A 405 6.78 16.97 13.41
CA CYS A 405 7.16 18.38 13.60
C CYS A 405 7.97 18.64 14.87
N SER A 406 8.06 17.66 15.79
CA SER A 406 8.94 17.69 16.95
C SER A 406 9.23 16.26 17.40
N ASP A 407 10.45 16.01 17.88
CA ASP A 407 10.84 14.70 18.45
C ASP A 407 10.71 14.66 19.98
N ASN A 408 10.73 15.81 20.66
CA ASN A 408 10.67 15.87 22.13
C ASN A 408 9.89 17.10 22.65
N PRO A 409 8.60 16.95 23.01
CA PRO A 409 7.81 15.72 22.88
C PRO A 409 7.56 15.37 21.40
N PRO A 410 7.31 14.09 21.06
CA PRO A 410 6.88 13.70 19.73
C PRO A 410 5.61 14.46 19.32
N GLN A 411 5.65 15.18 18.21
CA GLN A 411 4.50 15.88 17.63
C GLN A 411 4.44 15.63 16.14
N TYR A 412 3.23 15.67 15.60
CA TYR A 412 2.98 15.55 14.17
C TYR A 412 1.91 16.55 13.73
N GLN A 413 1.95 16.86 12.44
CA GLN A 413 0.99 17.68 11.72
C GLN A 413 0.34 16.83 10.65
N GLY A 414 -0.99 16.79 10.62
CA GLY A 414 -1.70 16.20 9.49
C GLY A 414 -1.62 17.13 8.27
N VAL A 415 -1.39 16.56 7.09
CA VAL A 415 -1.29 17.27 5.81
C VAL A 415 -2.16 16.55 4.79
N ILE A 416 -2.90 17.32 4.00
CA ILE A 416 -3.70 16.82 2.87
C ILE A 416 -3.25 17.56 1.62
N GLU A 417 -2.74 16.84 0.64
CA GLU A 417 -2.31 17.38 -0.65
C GLU A 417 -3.24 16.91 -1.75
N ILE A 418 -3.59 17.82 -2.66
CA ILE A 418 -4.52 17.56 -3.76
C ILE A 418 -3.81 17.91 -5.06
N CYS A 419 -3.81 16.98 -6.01
CA CYS A 419 -3.32 17.17 -7.36
C CYS A 419 -4.41 16.82 -8.38
N GLY A 420 -4.46 17.52 -9.51
CA GLY A 420 -5.31 17.19 -10.66
C GLY A 420 -5.99 18.40 -11.30
N GLN A 421 -7.02 18.13 -12.09
CA GLN A 421 -7.82 19.20 -12.68
C GLN A 421 -8.96 19.60 -11.75
N ASN A 422 -9.24 20.91 -11.64
CA ASN A 422 -10.40 21.43 -10.92
C ASN A 422 -11.71 21.20 -11.70
N THR A 423 -12.01 19.94 -12.00
CA THR A 423 -13.20 19.60 -12.77
C THR A 423 -14.44 19.70 -11.88
N ASN A 424 -15.52 20.32 -12.41
CA ASN A 424 -16.78 20.56 -11.70
C ASN A 424 -16.64 21.31 -10.35
N GLY A 425 -15.57 22.09 -10.17
CA GLY A 425 -15.34 22.80 -8.91
C GLY A 425 -14.99 21.90 -7.74
N VAL A 426 -14.47 20.68 -7.99
CA VAL A 426 -14.12 19.70 -6.94
C VAL A 426 -13.24 20.30 -5.85
N TYR A 427 -12.36 21.25 -6.16
CA TYR A 427 -11.52 21.92 -5.16
C TYR A 427 -12.32 22.73 -4.15
N GLN A 428 -13.35 23.45 -4.61
CA GLN A 428 -14.20 24.23 -3.72
C GLN A 428 -15.01 23.29 -2.81
N THR A 429 -15.66 22.29 -3.41
CA THR A 429 -16.53 21.36 -2.70
C THR A 429 -15.77 20.48 -1.70
N LEU A 430 -14.60 19.95 -2.10
CA LEU A 430 -13.72 19.21 -1.21
C LEU A 430 -13.11 20.13 -0.13
N GLY A 431 -12.68 21.33 -0.50
CA GLY A 431 -12.16 22.31 0.46
C GLY A 431 -13.16 22.68 1.55
N GLU A 432 -14.44 22.87 1.20
CA GLU A 432 -15.53 23.09 2.16
C GLU A 432 -15.73 21.87 3.07
N PHE A 433 -15.68 20.65 2.53
CA PHE A 433 -15.75 19.43 3.34
C PHE A 433 -14.58 19.33 4.33
N LEU A 434 -13.35 19.52 3.86
CA LEU A 434 -12.15 19.45 4.69
C LEU A 434 -12.17 20.50 5.82
N GLN A 435 -12.62 21.72 5.53
CA GLN A 435 -12.76 22.78 6.54
C GLN A 435 -13.86 22.45 7.56
N ASN A 436 -15.06 22.10 7.08
CA ASN A 436 -16.24 21.95 7.95
C ASN A 436 -16.20 20.67 8.80
N TYR A 437 -15.68 19.57 8.26
CA TYR A 437 -15.72 18.25 8.92
C TYR A 437 -14.37 17.80 9.45
N MET A 438 -13.27 18.25 8.83
CA MET A 438 -11.91 17.88 9.25
C MET A 438 -11.17 19.02 9.95
N GLY A 439 -11.78 20.21 10.07
CA GLY A 439 -11.15 21.38 10.68
C GLY A 439 -9.87 21.81 9.96
N ALA A 440 -9.74 21.44 8.68
CA ALA A 440 -8.52 21.65 7.93
C ALA A 440 -8.37 23.12 7.52
N THR A 441 -7.15 23.64 7.51
CA THR A 441 -6.87 25.02 7.09
C THR A 441 -6.00 25.03 5.84
N PRO A 442 -6.28 25.89 4.83
CA PRO A 442 -5.45 25.98 3.63
C PRO A 442 -3.97 26.22 3.96
N ALA A 443 -3.09 25.59 3.18
CA ALA A 443 -1.65 25.72 3.25
C ALA A 443 -1.09 26.04 1.85
N ILE A 444 0.08 26.67 1.82
CA ILE A 444 0.80 26.94 0.57
C ILE A 444 1.76 25.79 0.32
N SER A 445 1.67 25.15 -0.84
CA SER A 445 2.63 24.14 -1.31
C SER A 445 3.05 24.46 -2.74
N GLY A 446 4.33 24.22 -3.05
CA GLY A 446 4.85 24.27 -4.42
C GLY A 446 4.87 22.90 -5.12
N LEU A 447 4.44 21.84 -4.40
CA LEU A 447 4.57 20.44 -4.82
C LEU A 447 3.25 19.84 -5.33
N CYS A 448 2.12 20.38 -4.87
CA CYS A 448 0.77 20.00 -5.26
C CYS A 448 -0.05 21.23 -5.71
N ASP A 449 -1.29 21.02 -6.17
CA ASP A 449 -2.17 22.11 -6.60
C ASP A 449 -2.82 22.81 -5.39
N TYR A 450 -3.22 22.04 -4.37
CA TYR A 450 -3.74 22.54 -3.11
C TYR A 450 -3.21 21.73 -1.93
N ALA A 451 -2.97 22.40 -0.80
CA ALA A 451 -2.58 21.76 0.44
C ALA A 451 -3.45 22.26 1.60
N TYR A 452 -3.65 21.39 2.59
CA TYR A 452 -4.32 21.72 3.84
C TYR A 452 -3.57 21.14 5.03
N LEU A 453 -3.53 21.87 6.14
CA LEU A 453 -3.15 21.34 7.45
C LEU A 453 -4.40 20.76 8.11
N CYS A 454 -4.33 19.52 8.58
CA CYS A 454 -5.45 18.81 9.18
C CYS A 454 -5.16 18.43 10.64
N PRO A 455 -5.89 18.97 11.63
CA PRO A 455 -5.72 18.62 13.04
C PRO A 455 -6.43 17.30 13.43
N LYS A 456 -7.16 16.66 12.51
CA LYS A 456 -7.96 15.45 12.81
C LYS A 456 -7.21 14.16 12.59
N PHE A 457 -6.06 14.18 11.91
CA PHE A 457 -5.20 13.02 11.84
C PHE A 457 -4.60 12.75 13.19
N ARG A 458 -4.53 11.48 13.55
CA ARG A 458 -4.03 11.01 14.84
C ARG A 458 -3.14 9.81 14.63
N LEU A 459 -2.04 9.81 15.34
CA LEU A 459 -1.16 8.67 15.56
C LEU A 459 -1.24 8.29 17.04
N LYS A 460 -1.28 6.99 17.31
CA LYS A 460 -1.25 6.47 18.67
C LYS A 460 0.18 6.26 19.15
N GLU A 461 0.36 6.43 20.45
CA GLU A 461 1.60 6.14 21.15
C GLU A 461 1.92 4.63 21.09
N CYS A 462 3.19 4.28 20.84
CA CYS A 462 3.68 2.89 20.92
C CYS A 462 4.24 2.56 22.26
N CYS A 463 4.24 1.27 22.55
CA CYS A 463 5.20 0.66 23.44
C CYS A 463 5.85 -0.49 22.66
N THR A 464 7.07 -0.32 22.17
CA THR A 464 7.85 -1.43 21.61
C THR A 464 8.62 -2.19 22.69
N ASP A 465 8.68 -1.68 23.92
CA ASP A 465 9.27 -2.39 25.06
C ASP A 465 8.48 -3.68 25.37
N PRO A 466 9.11 -4.87 25.31
CA PRO A 466 8.51 -6.13 25.72
C PRO A 466 7.97 -6.15 27.17
N ARG A 467 8.42 -5.21 28.01
CA ARG A 467 7.99 -5.03 29.41
C ARG A 467 6.75 -4.15 29.56
N GLY A 468 6.25 -3.55 28.47
CA GLY A 468 5.07 -2.70 28.51
C GLY A 468 5.34 -1.25 28.96
N ARG A 469 6.55 -0.72 28.75
CA ARG A 469 6.89 0.68 29.05
C ARG A 469 6.84 1.53 27.78
N TRP A 470 6.27 2.72 27.88
CA TRP A 470 6.37 3.70 26.80
C TRP A 470 7.83 4.08 26.57
N ASP A 471 8.36 3.82 25.39
CA ASP A 471 9.76 4.04 25.02
C ASP A 471 9.97 5.34 24.22
N GLY A 472 8.93 6.16 24.09
CA GLY A 472 8.97 7.42 23.35
C GLY A 472 8.58 7.32 21.87
N TYR A 473 8.25 6.12 21.36
CA TYR A 473 7.89 5.90 19.95
C TYR A 473 6.37 5.94 19.70
N LEU A 474 5.94 6.27 18.48
CA LEU A 474 4.54 6.13 18.01
C LEU A 474 4.37 4.75 17.35
N ASN A 475 3.21 4.07 17.46
CA ASN A 475 3.10 2.67 16.98
C ASN A 475 2.67 2.57 15.52
N GLY A 476 2.45 3.71 14.87
CA GLY A 476 1.95 3.78 13.52
C GLY A 476 0.47 3.37 13.38
N GLU A 477 -0.26 3.06 14.46
CA GLU A 477 -1.72 3.00 14.39
C GLU A 477 -2.24 4.43 14.20
N SER A 478 -3.11 4.63 13.20
CA SER A 478 -3.61 5.95 12.85
C SER A 478 -5.10 5.92 12.49
N ASN A 479 -5.74 7.08 12.52
CA ASN A 479 -7.11 7.23 11.98
C ASN A 479 -7.13 7.71 10.52
N ILE A 480 -6.00 7.69 9.80
CA ILE A 480 -5.94 8.19 8.41
C ILE A 480 -6.89 7.39 7.53
N GLY A 481 -6.86 6.06 7.61
CA GLY A 481 -7.74 5.22 6.79
C GLY A 481 -9.22 5.51 6.99
N LYS A 482 -9.64 5.82 8.22
CA LYS A 482 -11.03 6.24 8.51
C LYS A 482 -11.39 7.53 7.77
N TRP A 483 -10.50 8.51 7.74
CA TRP A 483 -10.72 9.76 7.01
C TRP A 483 -10.62 9.58 5.50
N THR A 484 -9.73 8.71 5.03
CA THR A 484 -9.66 8.29 3.64
C THR A 484 -10.99 7.71 3.16
N MET A 485 -11.60 6.79 3.91
CA MET A 485 -12.92 6.25 3.56
C MET A 485 -14.01 7.32 3.54
N ARG A 486 -13.99 8.27 4.48
CA ARG A 486 -14.94 9.41 4.48
C ARG A 486 -14.77 10.32 3.27
N ILE A 487 -13.53 10.55 2.83
CA ILE A 487 -13.25 11.32 1.60
C ILE A 487 -13.71 10.54 0.37
N CYS A 488 -13.49 9.23 0.32
CA CYS A 488 -14.00 8.37 -0.75
C CYS A 488 -15.52 8.44 -0.83
N ASP A 489 -16.23 8.23 0.28
CA ASP A 489 -17.69 8.33 0.35
C ASP A 489 -18.16 9.72 -0.09
N PHE A 490 -17.51 10.79 0.38
CA PHE A 490 -17.87 12.15 -0.02
C PHE A 490 -17.70 12.40 -1.52
N LEU A 491 -16.60 11.98 -2.13
CA LEU A 491 -16.36 12.19 -3.56
C LEU A 491 -17.30 11.34 -4.42
N VAL A 492 -17.52 10.08 -4.04
CA VAL A 492 -18.36 9.15 -4.79
C VAL A 492 -19.85 9.50 -4.64
N ASP A 493 -20.31 9.75 -3.41
CA ASP A 493 -21.75 9.87 -3.10
C ASP A 493 -22.27 11.31 -3.12
N HIS A 494 -21.44 12.30 -2.77
CA HIS A 494 -21.89 13.69 -2.58
C HIS A 494 -21.42 14.66 -3.66
N VAL A 495 -20.17 14.56 -4.11
CA VAL A 495 -19.73 15.31 -5.30
C VAL A 495 -20.31 14.64 -6.56
N GLY A 496 -20.33 13.31 -6.56
CA GLY A 496 -20.80 12.51 -7.69
C GLY A 496 -19.82 12.54 -8.85
N GLU A 497 -19.94 11.55 -9.74
CA GLU A 497 -19.13 11.44 -10.97
C GLU A 497 -17.64 11.13 -10.77
N TRP A 498 -17.16 10.98 -9.54
CA TRP A 498 -15.83 10.47 -9.24
C TRP A 498 -15.93 9.01 -8.80
N ASP A 499 -15.17 8.15 -9.44
CA ASP A 499 -14.99 6.74 -9.10
C ASP A 499 -13.57 6.54 -8.56
N LEU A 500 -13.44 5.68 -7.54
CA LEU A 500 -12.15 5.30 -6.99
C LEU A 500 -11.38 4.45 -8.01
N VAL A 501 -10.18 4.89 -8.39
CA VAL A 501 -9.24 4.09 -9.20
C VAL A 501 -8.45 3.18 -8.29
N VAL A 502 -7.74 3.79 -7.33
CA VAL A 502 -6.90 3.07 -6.39
C VAL A 502 -6.80 3.86 -5.11
N CYS A 503 -6.68 3.17 -3.99
CA CYS A 503 -6.34 3.77 -2.71
C CYS A 503 -5.23 2.94 -2.11
N ASN A 504 -4.10 3.57 -1.84
CA ASN A 504 -2.89 2.95 -1.35
C ASN A 504 -2.42 3.64 -0.07
N SER A 505 -1.62 2.93 0.69
CA SER A 505 -1.08 3.29 1.98
C SER A 505 0.38 2.88 2.07
N ASP A 506 1.21 3.82 2.52
CA ASP A 506 2.63 3.61 2.80
C ASP A 506 3.01 4.02 4.22
#